data_AF-A0A183HKZ6-F1
#
_entry.id   AF-A0A183HKZ6-F1
#
_cell.length_a   1.000
_cell.length_b   1.000
_cell.length_c   1.000
_cell.angle_alpha   90.00
_cell.angle_beta   90.00
_cell.angle_gamma   90.00
#
_symmetry.space_group_name_H-M   'P 1'
#
loop_
_entity.id
_entity.type
_entity.pdbx_description
1 polymer ?
#
loop_
_entity_poly.entity_id
_entity_poly.type
_entity_poly.pdbx_seq_one_letter_code
_entity_poly.pdbx_strand_id
1 'polypeptide(L)'
;MDRNKEPTPDLMPDTLSLLSSVMLAQAQEAIYIKAEKDKMKPLALTKLAAQCAEYYHEAQKQLQRDAVKGLFDKEWTNIIKGKALGLSALAQYHKAFDNADSKNIGEQLSRLTESHSLMQQANSYMPHGIFDIQHAAIEKAYASAKKDNDFIVIC
;
A
#
# COMPACT_ATOMS: atom_id res chain seq x y z
N MET A 1 -10.79 -4.61 48.61
CA MET A 1 -11.58 -4.40 47.38
C MET A 1 -10.63 -4.39 46.22
N ASP A 2 -10.61 -5.48 45.46
CA ASP A 2 -9.62 -5.81 44.44
C ASP A 2 -9.54 -4.76 43.33
N ARG A 3 -8.42 -4.04 43.30
CA ARG A 3 -8.10 -3.05 42.24
C ARG A 3 -7.43 -3.66 41.01
N ASN A 4 -7.39 -4.99 40.91
CA ASN A 4 -6.76 -5.68 39.80
C ASN A 4 -7.79 -6.50 39.03
N LYS A 5 -8.75 -5.78 38.41
CA LYS A 5 -9.59 -6.37 37.37
C LYS A 5 -8.72 -6.43 36.13
N GLU A 6 -8.37 -7.63 35.67
CA GLU A 6 -7.62 -7.77 34.42
C GLU A 6 -8.33 -6.98 33.32
N PRO A 7 -7.60 -6.18 32.52
CA PRO A 7 -8.20 -5.44 31.42
C PRO A 7 -8.93 -6.40 30.50
N THR A 8 -10.05 -5.96 29.93
CA THR A 8 -10.71 -6.71 28.87
C THR A 8 -9.73 -6.89 27.68
N PRO A 9 -9.88 -7.95 26.86
CA PRO A 9 -8.93 -8.27 25.79
C PRO A 9 -8.62 -7.12 24.80
N ASP A 10 -9.54 -6.17 24.64
CA ASP A 10 -9.39 -4.95 23.85
C ASP A 10 -8.41 -3.91 24.46
N LEU A 11 -8.25 -3.93 25.78
CA LEU A 11 -7.36 -3.05 26.55
C LEU A 11 -6.04 -3.73 26.95
N MET A 12 -5.79 -4.94 26.44
CA MET A 12 -4.52 -5.62 26.66
C MET A 12 -3.38 -4.92 25.91
N PRO A 13 -2.15 -4.91 26.45
CA PRO A 13 -1.02 -4.20 25.84
C PRO A 13 -0.76 -4.56 24.37
N ASP A 14 -0.92 -5.84 24.01
CA ASP A 14 -0.73 -6.31 22.63
C ASP A 14 -1.78 -5.72 21.67
N THR A 15 -3.05 -5.66 22.10
CA THR A 15 -4.13 -5.05 21.31
C THR A 15 -3.89 -3.57 21.11
N LEU A 16 -3.50 -2.85 22.17
CA LEU A 16 -3.20 -1.42 22.11
C LEU A 16 -1.97 -1.13 21.22
N SER A 17 -0.94 -1.98 21.27
CA SER A 17 0.24 -1.88 20.39
C SER A 17 -0.14 -2.04 18.92
N LEU A 18 -0.99 -3.03 18.61
CA LEU A 18 -1.50 -3.24 17.27
C LEU A 18 -2.30 -2.03 16.79
N LEU A 19 -3.27 -1.57 17.59
CA LEU A 19 -4.10 -0.42 17.24
C LEU A 19 -3.26 0.84 17.03
N SER A 20 -2.25 1.08 17.88
CA SER A 20 -1.29 2.18 17.71
C SER A 20 -0.54 2.09 16.37
N SER A 21 -0.10 0.88 16.00
CA SER A 21 0.58 0.64 14.73
C SER A 21 -0.33 0.89 13.52
N VAL A 22 -1.60 0.48 13.61
CA VAL A 22 -2.62 0.77 12.57
C VAL A 22 -2.88 2.27 12.45
N MET A 23 -3.01 2.99 13.57
CA MET A 23 -3.22 4.44 13.56
C MET A 23 -2.04 5.18 12.94
N LEU A 24 -0.80 4.74 13.21
CA LEU A 24 0.40 5.30 12.58
C LEU A 24 0.39 5.09 11.05
N ALA A 25 0.03 3.89 10.60
CA ALA A 25 -0.10 3.60 9.18
C ALA A 25 -1.17 4.48 8.50
N GLN A 26 -2.33 4.65 9.13
CA GLN A 26 -3.41 5.52 8.63
C GLN A 26 -3.02 7.00 8.60
N ALA A 27 -2.26 7.47 9.61
CA ALA A 27 -1.74 8.83 9.62
C ALA A 27 -0.78 9.07 8.44
N GLN A 28 0.12 8.11 8.17
CA GLN A 28 1.02 8.17 7.02
C GLN A 28 0.26 8.12 5.69
N GLU A 29 -0.83 7.35 5.61
CA GLU A 29 -1.70 7.29 4.44
C GLU A 29 -2.38 8.64 4.17
N ALA A 30 -2.85 9.32 5.22
CA ALA A 30 -3.43 10.66 5.09
C ALA A 30 -2.39 11.67 4.55
N ILE A 31 -1.14 11.56 4.99
CA ILE A 31 -0.03 12.37 4.46
C ILE A 31 0.22 12.05 2.99
N TYR A 32 0.23 10.76 2.61
CA TYR A 32 0.35 10.35 1.20
C TYR A 32 -0.78 10.93 0.34
N ILE A 33 -2.04 10.79 0.76
CA ILE A 33 -3.21 11.32 0.04
C ILE A 33 -3.09 12.84 -0.13
N LYS A 34 -2.61 13.54 0.90
CA LYS A 34 -2.37 14.99 0.82
C LYS A 34 -1.26 15.32 -0.19
N ALA A 35 -0.14 14.62 -0.13
CA ALA A 35 0.98 14.80 -1.05
C ALA A 35 0.58 14.52 -2.52
N GLU A 36 -0.24 13.50 -2.75
CA GLU A 36 -0.79 13.16 -4.08
C GLU A 36 -1.70 14.29 -4.59
N LYS A 37 -2.61 14.80 -3.75
CA LYS A 37 -3.46 15.96 -4.08
C LYS A 37 -2.66 17.22 -4.38
N ASP A 38 -1.56 17.43 -3.65
CA ASP A 38 -0.66 18.56 -3.83
C ASP A 38 0.31 18.39 -5.02
N LYS A 39 0.23 17.25 -5.73
CA LYS A 39 1.07 16.92 -6.89
C LYS A 39 2.56 17.06 -6.59
N MET A 40 2.99 16.55 -5.43
CA MET A 40 4.39 16.50 -5.06
C MET A 40 5.22 15.69 -6.07
N LYS A 41 6.54 15.90 -6.07
CA LYS A 41 7.47 15.21 -6.99
C LYS A 41 7.36 13.68 -6.85
N PRO A 42 7.52 12.90 -7.95
CA PRO A 42 7.44 11.44 -7.92
C PRO A 42 8.31 10.79 -6.83
N LEU A 43 9.57 11.21 -6.67
CA LEU A 43 10.45 10.73 -5.59
C LEU A 43 9.82 10.84 -4.19
N ALA A 44 9.15 11.96 -3.91
CA ALA A 44 8.52 12.18 -2.61
C ALA A 44 7.32 11.24 -2.43
N LEU A 45 6.49 11.09 -3.45
CA LEU A 45 5.34 10.18 -3.43
C LEU A 45 5.78 8.72 -3.28
N THR A 46 6.85 8.30 -3.98
CA THR A 46 7.46 6.97 -3.83
C THR A 46 7.85 6.71 -2.38
N LYS A 47 8.57 7.63 -1.73
CA LYS A 47 9.02 7.47 -0.35
C LYS A 47 7.84 7.42 0.63
N LEU A 48 6.86 8.30 0.46
CA LEU A 48 5.68 8.34 1.31
C LEU A 48 4.84 7.06 1.20
N ALA A 49 4.61 6.57 -0.02
CA ALA A 49 3.87 5.35 -0.28
C ALA A 49 4.61 4.11 0.27
N ALA A 50 5.93 4.02 0.04
CA ALA A 50 6.76 2.93 0.56
C ALA A 50 6.74 2.89 2.10
N GLN A 51 6.92 4.03 2.76
CA GLN A 51 6.87 4.11 4.22
C GLN A 51 5.50 3.71 4.76
N CYS A 52 4.42 4.11 4.09
CA CYS A 52 3.07 3.75 4.48
C CYS A 52 2.83 2.24 4.35
N ALA A 53 3.31 1.62 3.26
CA ALA A 53 3.23 0.19 3.07
C ALA A 53 3.99 -0.59 4.16
N GLU A 54 5.18 -0.13 4.55
CA GLU A 54 5.96 -0.71 5.65
C GLU A 54 5.20 -0.69 6.98
N TYR A 55 4.56 0.43 7.33
CA TYR A 55 3.76 0.51 8.54
C TYR A 55 2.56 -0.44 8.52
N TYR A 56 1.89 -0.57 7.37
CA TYR A 56 0.81 -1.55 7.22
C TYR A 56 1.31 -3.00 7.30
N HIS A 57 2.49 -3.30 6.75
CA HIS A 57 3.11 -4.62 6.88
C HIS A 57 3.46 -4.95 8.34
N GLU A 58 3.94 -3.96 9.11
CA GLU A 58 4.23 -4.18 10.53
C GLU A 58 2.94 -4.41 11.33
N ALA A 59 1.89 -3.63 11.07
CA ALA A 59 0.57 -3.87 11.65
C ALA A 59 0.02 -5.27 11.28
N GLN A 60 0.24 -5.71 10.02
CA GLN A 60 -0.16 -7.05 9.56
C GLN A 60 0.54 -8.17 10.33
N LYS A 61 1.85 -8.02 10.64
CA LYS A 61 2.57 -9.01 11.47
C LYS A 61 2.02 -9.06 12.88
N GLN A 62 1.68 -7.90 13.46
CA GLN A 62 1.10 -7.83 14.80
C GLN A 62 -0.27 -8.52 14.86
N LEU A 63 -1.11 -8.38 13.82
CA LEU A 63 -2.38 -9.09 13.69
C LEU A 63 -2.26 -10.62 13.70
N GLN A 64 -1.11 -11.18 13.32
CA GLN A 64 -0.88 -12.62 13.29
C GLN A 64 -0.40 -13.18 14.64
N ARG A 65 -0.13 -12.34 15.63
CA ARG A 65 0.27 -12.79 16.97
C ARG A 65 -0.89 -13.48 17.67
N ASP A 66 -0.62 -14.59 18.35
CA ASP A 66 -1.65 -15.38 19.03
C ASP A 66 -2.40 -14.58 20.10
N ALA A 67 -1.76 -13.57 20.71
CA ALA A 67 -2.37 -12.70 21.72
C ALA A 67 -3.55 -11.85 21.20
N VAL A 68 -3.59 -11.53 19.89
CA VAL A 68 -4.64 -10.71 19.26
C VAL A 68 -5.43 -11.48 18.19
N LYS A 69 -5.06 -12.74 17.97
CA LYS A 69 -5.64 -13.59 16.93
C LYS A 69 -7.09 -13.92 17.28
N GLY A 70 -7.99 -13.62 16.34
CA GLY A 70 -9.44 -13.83 16.52
C GLY A 70 -10.14 -12.71 17.30
N LEU A 71 -9.43 -11.67 17.73
CA LEU A 71 -10.05 -10.48 18.34
C LEU A 71 -10.64 -9.54 17.27
N PHE A 72 -10.08 -9.54 16.06
CA PHE A 72 -10.49 -8.69 14.94
C PHE A 72 -11.15 -9.49 13.84
N ASP A 73 -12.12 -8.86 13.17
CA ASP A 73 -12.78 -9.44 12.02
C ASP A 73 -11.81 -9.70 10.87
N LYS A 74 -12.12 -10.72 10.07
CA LYS A 74 -11.33 -11.06 8.88
C LYS A 74 -11.26 -9.89 7.90
N GLU A 75 -12.30 -9.06 7.85
CA GLU A 75 -12.34 -7.86 7.02
C GLU A 75 -11.22 -6.87 7.38
N TRP A 76 -10.95 -6.66 8.68
CA TRP A 76 -9.84 -5.80 9.13
C TRP A 76 -8.48 -6.31 8.65
N THR A 77 -8.27 -7.61 8.78
CA THR A 77 -7.02 -8.25 8.31
C THR A 77 -6.85 -8.11 6.80
N ASN A 78 -7.95 -8.28 6.06
CA ASN A 78 -7.98 -8.12 4.62
C ASN A 78 -7.71 -6.66 4.18
N ILE A 79 -8.33 -5.67 4.83
CA ILE A 79 -8.12 -4.25 4.54
C ILE A 79 -6.65 -3.87 4.79
N ILE A 80 -6.07 -4.26 5.92
CA ILE A 80 -4.67 -3.94 6.25
C ILE A 80 -3.72 -4.57 5.23
N LYS A 81 -3.95 -5.84 4.86
CA LYS A 81 -3.17 -6.52 3.83
C LYS A 81 -3.32 -5.85 2.46
N GLY A 82 -4.55 -5.52 2.07
CA GLY A 82 -4.84 -4.86 0.80
C GLY A 82 -4.22 -3.47 0.71
N LYS A 83 -4.27 -2.68 1.80
CA LYS A 83 -3.61 -1.37 1.86
C LYS A 83 -2.10 -1.48 1.75
N ALA A 84 -1.47 -2.44 2.42
CA ALA A 84 -0.03 -2.67 2.30
C ALA A 84 0.38 -2.95 0.84
N LEU A 85 -0.37 -3.82 0.15
CA LEU A 85 -0.15 -4.15 -1.26
C LEU A 85 -0.42 -2.95 -2.18
N GLY A 86 -1.53 -2.23 -1.98
CA GLY A 86 -1.92 -1.07 -2.80
C GLY A 86 -0.92 0.09 -2.69
N LEU A 87 -0.43 0.37 -1.49
CA LEU A 87 0.60 1.40 -1.27
C LEU A 87 1.97 0.96 -1.82
N SER A 88 2.30 -0.33 -1.75
CA SER A 88 3.50 -0.88 -2.41
C SER A 88 3.41 -0.73 -3.94
N ALA A 89 2.23 -1.00 -4.51
CA ALA A 89 1.96 -0.76 -5.92
C ALA A 89 2.17 0.71 -6.28
N LEU A 90 1.62 1.63 -5.49
CA LEU A 90 1.77 3.07 -5.69
C LEU A 90 3.24 3.52 -5.59
N ALA A 91 4.01 2.96 -4.68
CA ALA A 91 5.44 3.24 -4.59
C ALA A 91 6.17 2.87 -5.90
N GLN A 92 5.89 1.68 -6.46
CA GLN A 92 6.46 1.24 -7.73
C GLN A 92 5.96 2.09 -8.91
N TYR A 93 4.67 2.44 -8.92
CA TYR A 93 4.08 3.35 -9.92
C TYR A 93 4.82 4.69 -9.96
N HIS A 94 4.93 5.39 -8.83
CA HIS A 94 5.62 6.68 -8.77
C HIS A 94 7.09 6.55 -9.13
N LYS A 95 7.74 5.45 -8.72
CA LYS A 95 9.15 5.20 -9.02
C LYS A 95 9.40 4.96 -10.51
N ALA A 96 8.42 4.42 -11.23
CA ALA A 96 8.50 4.28 -12.69
C ALA A 96 8.58 5.64 -13.41
N PHE A 97 8.14 6.73 -12.77
CA PHE A 97 8.19 8.09 -13.32
C PHE A 97 9.28 8.97 -12.72
N ASP A 98 10.02 8.49 -11.72
CA ASP A 98 11.08 9.26 -11.05
C ASP A 98 12.26 9.58 -11.99
N ASN A 99 12.48 8.74 -13.01
CA ASN A 99 13.54 8.90 -14.01
C ASN A 99 12.99 8.93 -15.44
N ALA A 100 11.85 9.59 -15.69
CA ALA A 100 11.27 9.69 -17.04
C ALA A 100 12.24 10.29 -18.10
N ASP A 101 13.26 11.04 -17.67
CA ASP A 101 14.31 11.58 -18.53
C ASP A 101 15.37 10.54 -18.93
N SER A 102 15.52 9.46 -18.14
CA SER A 102 16.30 8.31 -18.55
C SER A 102 15.43 7.48 -19.51
N LYS A 103 15.83 7.33 -20.77
CA LYS A 103 15.10 6.59 -21.81
C LYS A 103 15.03 5.06 -21.54
N ASN A 104 14.96 4.65 -20.29
CA ASN A 104 15.04 3.27 -19.83
C ASN A 104 13.65 2.64 -19.77
N ILE A 105 13.02 2.53 -20.95
CA ILE A 105 11.64 2.04 -21.13
C ILE A 105 11.46 0.64 -20.55
N GLY A 106 12.50 -0.21 -20.59
CA GLY A 106 12.47 -1.55 -19.98
C GLY A 106 12.36 -1.52 -18.45
N GLU A 107 13.07 -0.62 -17.77
CA GLU A 107 12.96 -0.45 -16.32
C GLU A 107 11.58 0.09 -15.94
N GLN A 108 11.08 1.09 -16.69
CA GLN A 108 9.75 1.64 -16.48
C GLN A 108 8.67 0.57 -16.63
N LEU A 109 8.72 -0.25 -17.69
CA LEU A 109 7.77 -1.34 -17.91
C LEU A 109 7.84 -2.40 -16.80
N SER A 110 9.04 -2.78 -16.37
CA SER A 110 9.22 -3.73 -15.27
C SER A 110 8.55 -3.24 -13.98
N ARG A 111 8.76 -1.97 -13.62
CA ARG A 111 8.14 -1.35 -12.43
C ARG A 111 6.63 -1.24 -12.55
N LEU A 112 6.12 -0.84 -13.72
CA LEU A 112 4.67 -0.76 -13.97
C LEU A 112 4.01 -2.15 -13.95
N THR A 113 4.70 -3.19 -14.43
CA THR A 113 4.22 -4.57 -14.38
C THR A 113 4.08 -5.05 -12.93
N GLU A 114 5.09 -4.78 -12.09
CA GLU A 114 5.05 -5.09 -10.66
C GLU A 114 3.93 -4.31 -9.95
N SER A 115 3.84 -2.99 -10.19
CA SER A 115 2.78 -2.14 -9.66
C SER A 115 1.39 -2.66 -10.02
N HIS A 116 1.19 -3.05 -11.27
CA HIS A 116 -0.08 -3.57 -11.76
C HIS A 116 -0.46 -4.88 -11.06
N SER A 117 0.48 -5.84 -10.96
CA SER A 117 0.25 -7.11 -10.26
C SER A 117 -0.09 -6.91 -8.78
N LEU A 118 0.63 -6.02 -8.09
CA LEU A 118 0.38 -5.71 -6.68
C LEU A 118 -0.99 -5.07 -6.47
N MET A 119 -1.41 -4.15 -7.36
CA MET A 119 -2.72 -3.50 -7.24
C MET A 119 -3.87 -4.46 -7.51
N GLN A 120 -3.75 -5.38 -8.47
CA GLN A 120 -4.75 -6.43 -8.69
C GLN A 120 -4.90 -7.35 -7.47
N GLN A 121 -3.78 -7.71 -6.84
CA GLN A 121 -3.81 -8.48 -5.58
C GLN A 121 -4.45 -7.67 -4.45
N ALA A 122 -4.13 -6.38 -4.33
CA ALA A 122 -4.74 -5.50 -3.33
C ALA A 122 -6.27 -5.47 -3.46
N ASN A 123 -6.79 -5.31 -4.68
CA ASN A 123 -8.22 -5.29 -4.97
C ASN A 123 -8.93 -6.62 -4.66
N SER A 124 -8.22 -7.75 -4.64
CA SER A 124 -8.80 -9.03 -4.22
C SER A 124 -9.07 -9.12 -2.71
N TYR A 125 -8.39 -8.28 -1.92
CA TYR A 125 -8.56 -8.23 -0.46
C TYR A 125 -9.47 -7.09 0.00
N MET A 126 -9.68 -6.05 -0.80
CA MET A 126 -10.42 -4.87 -0.40
C MET A 126 -11.79 -4.77 -1.08
N PRO A 127 -12.79 -4.16 -0.41
CA PRO A 127 -14.05 -3.84 -1.08
C PRO A 127 -13.81 -2.88 -2.24
N HIS A 128 -14.70 -2.94 -3.24
CA HIS A 128 -14.67 -2.06 -4.41
C HIS A 128 -14.72 -0.58 -4.01
N GLY A 129 -14.04 0.29 -4.77
CA GLY A 129 -13.98 1.73 -4.49
C GLY A 129 -12.67 2.19 -3.84
N ILE A 130 -11.90 1.28 -3.24
CA ILE A 130 -10.60 1.59 -2.65
C ILE A 130 -9.53 1.48 -3.73
N PHE A 131 -8.84 2.58 -4.01
CA PHE A 131 -7.83 2.73 -5.07
C PHE A 131 -8.31 2.62 -6.52
N ASP A 132 -9.62 2.70 -6.82
CA ASP A 132 -10.13 2.59 -8.19
C ASP A 132 -9.47 3.58 -9.17
N ILE A 133 -9.29 4.84 -8.73
CA ILE A 133 -8.64 5.89 -9.52
C ILE A 133 -7.18 5.53 -9.80
N GLN A 134 -6.48 5.08 -8.76
CA GLN A 134 -5.08 4.68 -8.83
C GLN A 134 -4.89 3.43 -9.71
N HIS A 135 -5.77 2.45 -9.58
CA HIS A 135 -5.78 1.23 -10.39
C HIS A 135 -5.95 1.58 -11.88
N ALA A 136 -6.93 2.44 -12.21
CA ALA A 136 -7.12 2.90 -13.59
C ALA A 136 -5.90 3.67 -14.14
N ALA A 137 -5.23 4.46 -13.29
CA ALA A 137 -4.01 5.17 -13.67
C ALA A 137 -2.83 4.21 -13.94
N ILE A 138 -2.66 3.18 -13.11
CA ILE A 138 -1.64 2.13 -13.28
C ILE A 138 -1.90 1.34 -14.56
N GLU A 139 -3.13 0.89 -14.78
CA GLU A 139 -3.54 0.15 -15.99
C GLU A 139 -3.25 0.95 -17.27
N LYS A 140 -3.63 2.22 -17.29
CA LYS A 140 -3.35 3.10 -18.43
C LYS A 140 -1.85 3.28 -18.67
N ALA A 141 -1.07 3.49 -17.61
CA ALA A 141 0.37 3.65 -17.72
C ALA A 141 1.06 2.37 -18.21
N TYR A 142 0.68 1.22 -17.66
CA TYR A 142 1.18 -0.09 -18.05
C TYR A 142 0.87 -0.39 -19.53
N ALA A 143 -0.36 -0.16 -19.97
CA ALA A 143 -0.75 -0.36 -21.37
C ALA A 143 0.05 0.53 -22.33
N SER A 144 0.31 1.80 -21.95
CA SER A 144 1.14 2.71 -22.74
C SER A 144 2.58 2.22 -22.83
N ALA A 145 3.21 1.92 -21.69
CA ALA A 145 4.61 1.48 -21.65
C ALA A 145 4.83 0.16 -22.38
N LYS A 146 3.87 -0.77 -22.30
CA LYS A 146 3.90 -2.03 -23.03
C LYS A 146 3.85 -1.80 -24.55
N LYS A 147 2.93 -0.94 -25.00
CA LYS A 147 2.83 -0.55 -26.41
C LYS A 147 4.13 0.07 -26.91
N ASP A 148 4.69 1.03 -26.18
CA ASP A 148 5.93 1.73 -26.59
C ASP A 148 7.12 0.77 -26.69
N ASN A 149 7.23 -0.21 -25.78
CA ASN A 149 8.24 -1.26 -25.87
C ASN A 149 8.04 -2.15 -27.11
N ASP A 150 6.81 -2.55 -27.41
CA ASP A 150 6.50 -3.40 -28.57
C ASP A 150 6.84 -2.70 -29.90
N PHE A 151 6.66 -1.37 -30.00
CA PHE A 151 7.07 -0.60 -31.18
C PHE A 151 8.59 -0.53 -31.35
N ILE A 152 9.36 -0.51 -30.26
CA ILE A 152 10.83 -0.44 -30.31
C ILE A 152 11.45 -1.77 -30.70
N VAL A 153 10.86 -2.90 -30.28
CA VAL A 153 11.39 -4.25 -30.58
C VAL A 153 11.11 -4.70 -32.02
N ILE A 154 10.21 -4.03 -32.73
CA ILE A 154 9.80 -4.37 -34.12
C ILE A 154 10.56 -3.53 -35.17
N CYS A 155 11.34 -2.52 -34.78
CA CYS A 155 12.21 -1.73 -35.66
C CYS A 155 13.67 -2.17 -35.56
#